data_AF-A0A0C9USB0-F1
#
_entry.id   AF-A0A0C9USB0-F1
#
_cell.length_a   1.000
_cell.length_b   1.000
_cell.length_c   1.000
_cell.angle_alpha   90.00
_cell.angle_beta   90.00
_cell.angle_gamma   90.00
#
_symmetry.space_group_name_H-M   'P 1'
#
loop_
_entity.id
_entity.type
_entity.pdbx_description
1 polymer ?
#
loop_
_entity_poly.entity_id
_entity_poly.type
_entity_poly.pdbx_seq_one_letter_code
_entity_poly.pdbx_strand_id
1 'polypeptide(L)'
;MPVNQKPVMLQHNKVYTSTEGVILPSIPEQRSSEVIQNMRPLEVVDRHWYMDSFPDLPMALLHPQFTGIFVQRLIIDSANLPIIQHGGYWQLHPALIEAWARLENALYFVFKKLIAKTEVNLPLDMYLTKMPHTYRYRGKFISPKQARNCILRSHEAFLPLMTMVSFAIAVYPDHCPDPYS
;
A
#
# COMPACT_ATOMS: atom_id res chain seq x y z
N MET A 1 -44.59 9.57 13.03
CA MET A 1 -43.19 9.10 12.98
C MET A 1 -42.35 10.25 12.47
N PRO A 2 -41.38 10.78 13.23
CA PRO A 2 -40.55 11.88 12.75
C PRO A 2 -39.64 11.38 11.62
N VAL A 3 -39.67 12.07 10.49
CA VAL A 3 -38.72 11.85 9.38
C VAL A 3 -37.36 12.28 9.92
N ASN A 4 -36.48 11.32 10.18
CA ASN A 4 -35.12 11.60 10.61
C ASN A 4 -34.37 12.24 9.43
N GLN A 5 -34.39 13.58 9.36
CA GLN A 5 -33.70 14.34 8.32
C GLN A 5 -32.20 14.12 8.51
N LYS A 6 -31.61 13.21 7.71
CA LYS A 6 -30.17 13.02 7.70
C LYS A 6 -29.52 14.35 7.30
N PRO A 7 -28.56 14.87 8.08
CA PRO A 7 -27.86 16.08 7.70
C PRO A 7 -27.14 15.84 6.36
N VAL A 8 -27.54 16.61 5.34
CA VAL A 8 -26.88 16.68 4.03
C VAL A 8 -25.93 17.87 4.07
N MET A 9 -24.65 17.61 3.81
CA MET A 9 -23.59 18.61 3.84
C MET A 9 -22.99 18.76 2.45
N LEU A 10 -22.76 20.00 2.02
CA LEU A 10 -22.15 20.30 0.75
C LEU A 10 -20.75 20.87 0.98
N GLN A 11 -19.72 20.23 0.43
CA GLN A 11 -18.35 20.74 0.45
C GLN A 11 -17.66 20.42 -0.87
N HIS A 12 -17.00 21.42 -1.48
CA HIS A 12 -16.28 21.27 -2.77
C HIS A 12 -17.12 20.62 -3.89
N ASN A 13 -18.39 21.01 -4.02
CA ASN A 13 -19.32 20.48 -5.03
C ASN A 13 -19.64 18.97 -4.88
N LYS A 14 -19.35 18.37 -3.73
CA LYS A 14 -19.70 16.99 -3.37
C LYS A 14 -20.73 16.99 -2.23
N VAL A 15 -21.63 16.00 -2.28
CA VAL A 15 -22.68 15.77 -1.28
C VAL A 15 -22.20 14.74 -0.28
N TYR A 16 -22.18 15.11 1.00
CA TYR A 16 -21.88 14.22 2.12
C TYR A 16 -23.13 14.03 2.97
N THR A 17 -23.28 12.84 3.54
CA THR A 17 -24.35 12.55 4.49
C THR A 17 -23.74 11.89 5.72
N SER A 18 -24.24 12.25 6.89
CA SER A 18 -23.80 11.65 8.16
C SER A 18 -25.00 11.06 8.88
N THR A 19 -24.78 9.92 9.54
CA THR A 19 -25.78 9.29 10.40
C THR A 19 -25.84 9.94 11.77
N GLU A 20 -24.74 10.51 12.27
CA GLU A 20 -24.63 11.00 13.65
C GLU A 20 -23.97 12.38 13.81
N GLY A 21 -23.35 12.91 12.76
CA GLY A 21 -22.60 14.17 12.82
C GLY A 21 -23.35 15.35 12.19
N VAL A 22 -23.42 16.48 12.91
CA VAL A 22 -23.99 17.76 12.43
C VAL A 22 -22.91 18.66 11.79
N ILE A 23 -21.64 18.34 11.98
CA ILE A 23 -20.50 19.06 11.40
C ILE A 23 -19.62 18.07 10.64
N LEU A 24 -19.25 18.43 9.42
CA LEU A 24 -18.30 17.64 8.64
C LEU A 24 -16.89 17.89 9.18
N PRO A 25 -16.10 16.85 9.50
CA PRO A 25 -14.68 17.06 9.79
C PRO A 25 -14.00 17.72 8.59
N SER A 26 -12.92 18.46 8.83
CA SER A 26 -12.14 19.06 7.75
C SER A 26 -11.67 17.98 6.77
N ILE A 27 -12.33 17.88 5.61
CA ILE A 27 -11.86 17.03 4.53
C ILE A 27 -10.60 17.70 3.97
N PRO A 28 -9.45 17.02 3.96
CA PRO A 28 -8.29 17.53 3.27
C PRO A 28 -8.57 17.62 1.78
N GLU A 29 -7.90 18.57 1.15
CA GLU A 29 -7.96 18.74 -0.29
C GLU A 29 -7.59 17.44 -1.00
N GLN A 30 -8.47 17.03 -1.92
CA GLN A 30 -8.23 15.87 -2.76
C GLN A 30 -7.03 16.18 -3.67
N ARG A 31 -5.93 15.47 -3.45
CA ARG A 31 -4.71 15.64 -4.25
C ARG A 31 -4.86 14.95 -5.59
N SER A 32 -4.17 15.44 -6.63
CA SER A 32 -4.14 14.74 -7.91
C SER A 32 -3.41 13.39 -7.76
N SER A 33 -3.77 12.43 -8.61
CA SER A 33 -3.10 11.12 -8.70
C SER A 33 -1.60 11.28 -8.95
N GLU A 34 -1.18 12.27 -9.74
CA GLU A 34 0.22 12.60 -10.00
C GLU A 34 1.00 12.96 -8.73
N VAL A 35 0.41 13.74 -7.83
CA VAL A 35 1.05 14.12 -6.57
C VAL A 35 1.26 12.89 -5.70
N ILE A 36 0.30 11.97 -5.67
CA ILE A 36 0.36 10.73 -4.86
C ILE A 36 1.40 9.77 -5.40
N GLN A 37 1.49 9.60 -6.71
CA GLN A 37 2.52 8.76 -7.34
C GLN A 37 3.95 9.24 -7.03
N ASN A 38 4.11 10.51 -6.66
CA ASN A 38 5.40 11.11 -6.31
C ASN A 38 5.69 11.14 -4.80
N MET A 39 4.71 10.77 -3.95
CA MET A 39 4.92 10.69 -2.50
C MET A 39 5.83 9.52 -2.10
N ARG A 40 6.38 9.60 -0.88
CA ARG A 40 7.04 8.44 -0.27
C ARG A 40 6.00 7.36 0.04
N PRO A 41 6.35 6.07 0.01
CA PRO A 41 5.37 5.00 0.22
C PRO A 41 4.61 5.12 1.55
N LEU A 42 5.28 5.48 2.64
CA LEU A 42 4.60 5.70 3.92
C LEU A 42 3.69 6.93 3.91
N GLU A 43 4.01 7.98 3.14
CA GLU A 43 3.14 9.16 3.03
C GLU A 43 1.85 8.85 2.26
N VAL A 44 1.90 7.88 1.35
CA VAL A 44 0.71 7.36 0.66
C VAL A 44 -0.19 6.63 1.66
N VAL A 45 0.39 5.82 2.54
CA VAL A 45 -0.34 5.04 3.56
C VAL A 45 -0.88 5.93 4.68
N ASP A 46 -0.06 6.82 5.23
CA ASP A 46 -0.40 7.68 6.38
C ASP A 46 -1.59 8.61 6.11
N ARG A 47 -1.82 8.95 4.84
CA ARG A 47 -2.90 9.85 4.40
C ARG A 47 -4.14 9.07 3.98
N HIS A 48 -4.75 8.37 4.94
CA HIS A 48 -5.97 7.51 4.93
C HIS A 48 -7.25 8.04 4.24
N TRP A 49 -7.16 8.99 3.33
CA TRP A 49 -8.30 9.59 2.69
C TRP A 49 -8.72 8.75 1.50
N TYR A 50 -9.98 8.34 1.53
CA TYR A 50 -10.63 7.60 0.48
C TYR A 50 -10.45 8.31 -0.87
N MET A 51 -9.83 7.61 -1.82
CA MET A 51 -9.70 8.04 -3.21
C MET A 51 -10.10 6.88 -4.11
N ASP A 52 -11.02 7.15 -5.04
CA ASP A 52 -11.53 6.11 -5.94
C ASP A 52 -10.40 5.44 -6.74
N SER A 53 -9.37 6.20 -7.12
CA SER A 53 -8.23 5.68 -7.87
C SER A 53 -7.23 4.85 -7.02
N PHE A 54 -7.40 4.79 -5.69
CA PHE A 54 -6.58 4.01 -4.76
C PHE A 54 -7.45 3.30 -3.70
N PRO A 55 -8.31 2.35 -4.12
CA PRO A 55 -9.31 1.74 -3.26
C PRO A 55 -8.71 0.83 -2.17
N ASP A 56 -7.44 0.47 -2.28
CA ASP A 56 -6.71 -0.36 -1.33
C ASP A 56 -6.26 0.41 -0.09
N LEU A 57 -5.98 1.71 -0.19
CA LEU A 57 -5.37 2.50 0.90
C LEU A 57 -6.11 2.48 2.24
N PRO A 58 -7.45 2.43 2.31
CA PRO A 58 -8.15 2.25 3.58
C PRO A 58 -7.77 0.98 4.36
N MET A 59 -7.22 -0.03 3.68
CA MET A 59 -6.74 -1.28 4.30
C MET A 59 -5.30 -1.19 4.82
N ALA A 60 -4.63 -0.04 4.66
CA ALA A 60 -3.24 0.09 5.02
C ALA A 60 -3.06 0.11 6.55
N LEU A 61 -2.10 -0.66 7.04
CA LEU A 61 -1.76 -0.67 8.47
C LEU A 61 -0.82 0.50 8.78
N LEU A 62 -1.25 1.42 9.65
CA LEU A 62 -0.42 2.52 10.15
C LEU A 62 0.83 2.03 10.89
N HIS A 63 0.67 0.96 11.66
CA HIS A 63 1.71 0.40 12.51
C HIS A 63 1.82 -1.11 12.25
N PRO A 64 2.39 -1.51 11.10
CA PRO A 64 2.45 -2.92 10.74
C PRO A 64 3.39 -3.66 11.69
N GLN A 65 2.88 -4.75 12.27
CA GLN A 65 3.71 -5.71 12.98
C GLN A 65 4.09 -6.84 12.03
N PHE A 66 5.38 -6.96 11.73
CA PHE A 66 5.87 -8.02 10.83
C PHE A 66 6.06 -9.34 11.59
N THR A 67 4.95 -9.96 11.96
CA THR A 67 4.96 -11.28 12.61
C THR A 67 4.84 -12.40 11.57
N GLY A 68 5.70 -13.42 11.68
CA GLY A 68 5.62 -14.63 10.87
C GLY A 68 6.71 -14.78 9.80
N ILE A 69 6.94 -16.02 9.38
CA ILE A 69 8.09 -16.44 8.57
C ILE A 69 8.18 -15.74 7.19
N PHE A 70 7.05 -15.31 6.65
CA PHE A 70 7.01 -14.66 5.34
C PHE A 70 7.44 -13.19 5.43
N VAL A 71 6.99 -12.45 6.44
CA VAL A 71 7.21 -11.00 6.56
C VAL A 71 8.36 -10.65 7.52
N GLN A 72 8.89 -11.59 8.31
CA GLN A 72 10.03 -11.35 9.21
C GLN A 72 11.25 -10.75 8.51
N ARG A 73 11.41 -11.00 7.20
CA ARG A 73 12.49 -10.42 6.38
C ARG A 73 12.38 -8.90 6.20
N LEU A 74 11.25 -8.32 6.56
CA LEU A 74 11.01 -6.88 6.59
C LEU A 74 11.33 -6.28 7.96
N ILE A 75 11.63 -7.09 8.99
CA ILE A 75 12.14 -6.58 10.26
C ILE A 75 13.59 -6.14 10.01
N ILE A 76 13.78 -4.84 9.81
CA ILE A 76 15.08 -4.22 9.69
C ILE A 76 15.18 -3.07 10.68
N ASP A 77 16.33 -2.96 11.33
CA ASP A 77 16.66 -1.75 12.07
C ASP A 77 17.09 -0.68 11.06
N SER A 78 16.33 0.41 10.99
CA SER A 78 16.65 1.53 10.12
C SER A 78 18.03 2.10 10.43
N ALA A 79 18.48 2.10 11.70
CA ALA A 79 19.81 2.56 12.09
C ALA A 79 20.90 1.64 11.51
N ASN A 80 20.68 0.33 11.60
CA ASN A 80 21.63 -0.72 11.24
C ASN A 80 21.20 -1.54 10.01
N LEU A 81 20.90 -0.84 8.91
CA LEU A 81 20.60 -1.49 7.63
C LEU A 81 21.80 -2.35 7.17
N PRO A 82 21.57 -3.60 6.72
CA PRO A 82 22.64 -4.52 6.31
C PRO A 82 23.15 -4.15 4.90
N ILE A 83 23.77 -2.97 4.78
CA ILE A 83 24.40 -2.47 3.57
C ILE A 83 25.87 -2.90 3.59
N ILE A 84 26.32 -3.54 2.52
CA ILE A 84 27.70 -3.97 2.37
C ILE A 84 28.41 -3.13 1.30
N GLN A 85 29.72 -2.96 1.46
CA GLN A 85 30.58 -2.39 0.43
C GLN A 85 31.27 -3.54 -0.33
N HIS A 86 31.13 -3.58 -1.65
CA HIS A 86 31.76 -4.58 -2.51
C HIS A 86 32.23 -3.93 -3.82
N GLY A 87 33.54 -3.99 -4.08
CA GLY A 87 34.13 -3.47 -5.32
C GLY A 87 33.90 -1.96 -5.52
N GLY A 88 33.96 -1.17 -4.46
CA GLY A 88 33.74 0.29 -4.50
C GLY A 88 32.28 0.74 -4.52
N TYR A 89 31.32 -0.20 -4.53
CA TYR A 89 29.90 0.10 -4.47
C TYR A 89 29.26 -0.34 -3.16
N TRP A 90 28.23 0.39 -2.76
CA TRP A 90 27.34 0.08 -1.64
C TRP A 90 26.07 -0.58 -2.17
N GLN A 91 25.64 -1.66 -1.53
CA GLN A 91 24.42 -2.39 -1.87
C GLN A 91 23.84 -3.07 -0.64
N LEU A 92 22.55 -3.42 -0.70
CA LEU A 92 21.94 -4.27 0.33
C LEU A 92 22.61 -5.66 0.33
N HIS A 93 22.67 -6.29 1.49
CA HIS A 93 23.21 -7.64 1.61
C HIS A 93 22.50 -8.60 0.62
N PRO A 94 23.23 -9.38 -0.21
CA PRO A 94 22.65 -10.19 -1.28
C PRO A 94 21.56 -11.16 -0.82
N ALA A 95 21.73 -11.79 0.35
CA ALA A 95 20.70 -12.66 0.92
C ALA A 95 19.39 -11.93 1.21
N LEU A 96 19.45 -10.66 1.61
CA LEU A 96 18.26 -9.86 1.86
C LEU A 96 17.62 -9.37 0.55
N ILE A 97 18.44 -9.03 -0.45
CA ILE A 97 17.96 -8.73 -1.81
C ILE A 97 17.13 -9.91 -2.35
N GLU A 98 17.68 -11.12 -2.29
CA GLU A 98 17.01 -12.35 -2.71
C GLU A 98 15.70 -12.56 -1.94
N ALA A 99 15.74 -12.40 -0.61
CA ALA A 99 14.58 -12.58 0.25
C ALA A 99 13.46 -11.58 -0.05
N TRP A 100 13.80 -10.30 -0.27
CA TRP A 100 12.85 -9.25 -0.64
C TRP A 100 12.30 -9.46 -2.05
N ALA A 101 13.14 -9.87 -3.02
CA ALA A 101 12.71 -10.16 -4.38
C ALA A 101 11.68 -11.29 -4.43
N ARG A 102 11.92 -12.37 -3.68
CA ARG A 102 10.98 -13.49 -3.59
C ARG A 102 9.66 -13.07 -2.95
N LEU A 103 9.71 -12.27 -1.88
CA LEU A 103 8.51 -11.79 -1.20
C LEU A 103 7.70 -10.84 -2.10
N GLU A 104 8.36 -9.88 -2.73
CA GLU A 104 7.73 -8.95 -3.68
C GLU A 104 7.03 -9.69 -4.81
N ASN A 105 7.71 -10.66 -5.43
CA ASN A 105 7.13 -11.48 -6.50
C ASN A 105 5.94 -12.29 -6.01
N ALA A 106 6.03 -12.90 -4.81
CA ALA A 106 4.95 -13.68 -4.24
C ALA A 106 3.72 -12.82 -3.94
N LEU A 107 3.88 -11.67 -3.30
CA LEU A 107 2.79 -10.74 -3.00
C LEU A 107 2.14 -10.22 -4.28
N TYR A 108 2.94 -9.80 -5.26
CA TYR A 108 2.43 -9.35 -6.55
C TYR A 108 1.68 -10.44 -7.30
N PHE A 109 2.18 -11.67 -7.27
CA PHE A 109 1.52 -12.81 -7.89
C PHE A 109 0.17 -13.12 -7.23
N VAL A 110 0.13 -13.16 -5.90
CA VAL A 110 -1.11 -13.36 -5.12
C VAL A 110 -2.12 -12.27 -5.46
N PHE A 111 -1.71 -10.99 -5.40
CA PHE A 111 -2.55 -9.86 -5.78
C PHE A 111 -3.15 -10.04 -7.18
N LYS A 112 -2.30 -10.30 -8.19
CA LYS A 112 -2.78 -10.50 -9.57
C LYS A 112 -3.75 -11.66 -9.70
N LYS A 113 -3.52 -12.76 -9.00
CA LYS A 113 -4.40 -13.94 -9.06
C LYS A 113 -5.74 -13.71 -8.39
N LEU A 114 -5.77 -13.00 -7.27
CA LEU A 114 -7.01 -12.67 -6.57
C LEU A 114 -7.84 -11.68 -7.38
N ILE A 115 -7.22 -10.59 -7.87
CA ILE A 115 -7.91 -9.58 -8.68
C ILE A 115 -8.40 -10.16 -10.01
N ALA A 116 -7.64 -11.04 -10.67
CA ALA A 116 -8.10 -11.65 -11.93
C ALA A 116 -9.33 -12.56 -11.77
N LYS A 117 -9.69 -12.93 -10.54
CA LYS A 117 -10.83 -13.79 -10.20
C LYS A 117 -11.92 -13.04 -9.44
N THR A 118 -11.75 -11.75 -9.17
CA THR A 118 -12.81 -10.98 -8.53
C THR A 118 -13.90 -10.66 -9.54
N GLU A 119 -15.15 -10.73 -9.10
CA GLU A 119 -16.32 -10.29 -9.86
C GLU A 119 -16.70 -8.84 -9.52
N VAL A 120 -15.93 -8.19 -8.65
CA VAL A 120 -16.16 -6.81 -8.24
C VAL A 120 -15.75 -5.85 -9.36
N ASN A 121 -16.64 -4.91 -9.68
CA ASN A 121 -16.35 -3.82 -10.60
C ASN A 121 -15.36 -2.85 -9.95
N LEU A 122 -14.07 -3.02 -10.27
CA LEU A 122 -13.02 -2.10 -9.83
C LEU A 122 -13.02 -0.82 -10.69
N PRO A 123 -12.64 0.33 -10.11
CA PRO A 123 -12.50 1.58 -10.86
C PRO A 123 -11.59 1.42 -12.07
N LEU A 124 -12.00 1.96 -13.22
CA LEU A 124 -11.21 1.89 -14.47
C LEU A 124 -9.89 2.66 -14.36
N ASP A 125 -9.83 3.65 -13.48
CA ASP A 125 -8.67 4.50 -13.20
C ASP A 125 -7.88 4.05 -11.95
N MET A 126 -8.08 2.81 -11.48
CA MET A 126 -7.34 2.27 -10.34
C MET A 126 -5.82 2.28 -10.63
N TYR A 127 -5.07 3.00 -9.81
CA TYR A 127 -3.61 3.02 -9.86
C TYR A 127 -3.01 1.99 -8.92
N LEU A 128 -2.01 1.26 -9.42
CA LEU A 128 -1.17 0.42 -8.56
C LEU A 128 -0.08 1.28 -7.92
N THR A 129 0.17 1.02 -6.64
CA THR A 129 1.28 1.66 -5.93
C THR A 129 2.63 1.17 -6.48
N LYS A 130 3.66 2.01 -6.37
CA LYS A 130 4.99 1.70 -6.90
C LYS A 130 5.57 0.47 -6.21
N MET A 131 5.98 -0.52 -7.01
CA MET A 131 6.57 -1.76 -6.51
C MET A 131 7.92 -1.51 -5.80
N PRO A 132 8.27 -2.28 -4.74
CA PRO A 132 9.52 -2.12 -4.00
C PRO A 132 10.79 -2.03 -4.86
N HIS A 133 10.91 -2.83 -5.92
CA HIS A 133 12.10 -2.83 -6.78
C HIS A 133 12.31 -1.51 -7.54
N THR A 134 11.24 -0.73 -7.77
CA THR A 134 11.33 0.57 -8.45
C THR A 134 12.14 1.59 -7.66
N TYR A 135 12.22 1.42 -6.33
CA TYR A 135 13.06 2.22 -5.44
C TYR A 135 14.51 1.71 -5.34
N ARG A 136 14.87 0.69 -6.13
CA ARG A 136 16.25 0.22 -6.38
C ARG A 136 16.97 -0.47 -5.22
N TYR A 137 16.29 -1.23 -4.34
CA TYR A 137 16.99 -2.07 -3.35
C TYR A 137 17.94 -3.13 -3.96
N ARG A 138 17.73 -3.51 -5.23
CA ARG A 138 18.62 -4.40 -6.00
C ARG A 138 19.81 -3.65 -6.64
N GLY A 139 19.87 -2.33 -6.46
CA GLY A 139 20.85 -1.45 -7.08
C GLY A 139 22.21 -1.45 -6.38
N LYS A 140 23.21 -1.02 -7.14
CA LYS A 140 24.55 -0.67 -6.65
C LYS A 140 24.69 0.84 -6.64
N PHE A 141 25.31 1.38 -5.59
CA PHE A 141 25.40 2.81 -5.35
C PHE A 141 26.83 3.24 -5.04
N ILE A 142 27.24 4.41 -5.52
CA ILE A 142 28.55 4.96 -5.20
C ILE A 142 28.55 5.54 -3.78
N SER A 143 27.40 6.09 -3.34
CA SER A 143 27.25 6.72 -2.03
C SER A 143 26.50 5.82 -1.05
N PRO A 144 27.00 5.65 0.20
CA PRO A 144 26.30 4.90 1.25
C PRO A 144 24.98 5.57 1.64
N LYS A 145 24.94 6.90 1.66
CA LYS A 145 23.72 7.69 1.95
C LYS A 145 22.65 7.45 0.89
N GLN A 146 23.05 7.40 -0.39
CA GLN A 146 22.13 7.11 -1.49
C GLN A 146 21.59 5.68 -1.39
N ALA A 147 22.46 4.69 -1.14
CA ALA A 147 22.06 3.31 -0.93
C ALA A 147 21.00 3.20 0.17
N ARG A 148 21.30 3.80 1.34
CA ARG A 148 20.41 3.81 2.49
C ARG A 148 19.04 4.38 2.17
N ASN A 149 18.98 5.54 1.51
CA ASN A 149 17.71 6.18 1.15
C ASN A 149 16.89 5.34 0.17
N CYS A 150 17.53 4.76 -0.85
CA CYS A 150 16.85 3.88 -1.81
C CYS A 150 16.32 2.61 -1.13
N ILE A 151 17.13 1.97 -0.28
CA ILE A 151 16.75 0.75 0.42
C ILE A 151 15.61 1.00 1.42
N LEU A 152 15.64 2.11 2.16
CA LEU A 152 14.54 2.50 3.06
C LEU A 152 13.25 2.74 2.27
N ARG A 153 13.29 3.47 1.16
CA ARG A 153 12.10 3.67 0.31
C ARG A 153 11.57 2.36 -0.26
N SER A 154 12.45 1.45 -0.68
CA SER A 154 12.05 0.11 -1.11
C SER A 154 11.39 -0.68 0.02
N HIS A 155 11.91 -0.57 1.25
CA HIS A 155 11.33 -1.22 2.43
C HIS A 155 9.92 -0.69 2.71
N GLU A 156 9.76 0.63 2.74
CA GLU A 156 8.48 1.31 2.94
C GLU A 156 7.44 0.88 1.89
N ALA A 157 7.86 0.66 0.64
CA ALA A 157 6.99 0.23 -0.46
C ALA A 157 6.40 -1.18 -0.32
N PHE A 158 6.90 -2.01 0.61
CA PHE A 158 6.25 -3.28 0.91
C PHE A 158 4.88 -3.09 1.57
N LEU A 159 4.68 -2.01 2.33
CA LEU A 159 3.43 -1.77 3.04
C LEU A 159 2.25 -1.51 2.09
N PRO A 160 2.34 -0.61 1.10
CA PRO A 160 1.35 -0.51 0.04
C PRO A 160 1.12 -1.82 -0.72
N LEU A 161 2.18 -2.60 -0.99
CA LEU A 161 2.02 -3.90 -1.65
C LEU A 161 1.21 -4.91 -0.82
N MET A 162 1.46 -4.97 0.49
CA MET A 162 0.64 -5.80 1.39
C MET A 162 -0.79 -5.27 1.53
N THR A 163 -0.96 -3.95 1.43
CA THR A 163 -2.28 -3.30 1.42
C THR A 163 -3.08 -3.73 0.19
N MET A 164 -2.48 -3.68 -1.00
CA MET A 164 -3.08 -4.19 -2.23
C MET A 164 -3.49 -5.66 -2.13
N VAL A 165 -2.63 -6.51 -1.54
CA VAL A 165 -2.96 -7.93 -1.31
C VAL A 165 -4.14 -8.08 -0.34
N SER A 166 -4.15 -7.32 0.76
CA SER A 166 -5.22 -7.37 1.76
C SER A 166 -6.56 -6.93 1.16
N PHE A 167 -6.55 -5.85 0.36
CA PHE A 167 -7.69 -5.43 -0.43
C PHE A 167 -8.18 -6.53 -1.37
N ALA A 168 -7.27 -7.15 -2.13
CA ALA A 168 -7.60 -8.22 -3.06
C ALA A 168 -8.20 -9.46 -2.36
N ILE A 169 -7.77 -9.76 -1.13
CA ILE A 169 -8.39 -10.82 -0.30
C ILE A 169 -9.79 -10.40 0.13
N ALA A 170 -9.96 -9.15 0.60
CA ALA A 170 -11.25 -8.66 1.10
C ALA A 170 -12.34 -8.59 0.02
N VAL A 171 -11.97 -8.37 -1.25
CA VAL A 171 -12.90 -8.36 -2.40
C VAL A 171 -12.94 -9.68 -3.15
N TYR A 172 -12.22 -10.70 -2.69
CA TYR A 172 -12.27 -12.02 -3.31
C TYR A 172 -13.63 -12.66 -2.99
N PRO A 173 -14.34 -13.23 -3.97
CA PRO A 173 -15.63 -13.84 -3.72
C PRO A 173 -15.48 -15.01 -2.74
N ASP A 174 -16.25 -14.99 -1.67
CA ASP A 174 -16.44 -16.18 -0.84
C ASP A 174 -17.10 -17.23 -1.73
N HIS A 175 -16.40 -18.33 -2.01
CA HIS A 175 -17.06 -19.53 -2.48
C HIS A 175 -17.94 -20.03 -1.32
N CYS A 176 -19.18 -19.54 -1.24
CA CYS A 176 -20.23 -20.31 -0.61
C CYS A 176 -20.47 -21.49 -1.57
N PRO A 177 -20.09 -22.73 -1.22
CA PRO A 177 -20.51 -23.86 -2.03
C PRO A 177 -22.03 -23.83 -2.06
N ASP A 178 -22.60 -23.81 -3.26
CA ASP A 178 -24.05 -23.86 -3.43
C ASP A 178 -24.53 -25.10 -2.66
N PRO A 179 -25.41 -24.97 -1.65
CA PRO A 179 -25.87 -26.12 -0.86
C PRO A 179 -26.71 -27.12 -1.68
N TYR A 180 -26.84 -26.88 -2.98
CA TYR A 180 -27.64 -27.65 -3.93
C TYR A 180 -26.84 -28.18 -5.14
N SER A 181 -25.50 -28.14 -5.10
CA SER A 181 -24.63 -28.79 -6.12
C SER A 181 -24.29 -30.23 -5.78
#